data_AF-A0A812SEL4-F1
#
_entry.id   AF-A0A812SEL4-F1
#
_cell.length_a   1.000
_cell.length_b   1.000
_cell.length_c   1.000
_cell.angle_alpha   90.00
_cell.angle_beta   90.00
_cell.angle_gamma   90.00
#
_symmetry.space_group_name_H-M   'P 1'
#
loop_
_entity.id
_entity.type
_entity.pdbx_description
1 polymer ?
#
loop_
_entity_poly.entity_id
_entity_poly.type
_entity_poly.pdbx_seq_one_letter_code
_entity_poly.pdbx_strand_id
1 'polypeptide(L)'
;MGSAASTVKNELQSKTVEDITAVLKELPADQLAKVGGALKAARVRYNTLRESPADAKYKLAIVQFKVPGATNGGSDKGADGNRVDSIPIANSIIKAGGACECILYDANDHAKFVTDTAKYDALIVRINPGQLSQGTPEGTQERFDALMNQYIGEGKLIWSSPKIQTQMGAKDALVKIGKLNCGLEDSLAYYSAEELEKGFKTTCAFQPRVIKQNRGSAGEGIWLCWLVDENKELVKVYPAKTYGECMLKDTDMLKLMEMNDNHVEYHTVKEFLAFCVGGPDHADAGKWESTFPGKYLEGGKEAGGQLVDQRLLPRIDEGEVRVLMAGDTCQMAIHKKPLGGLSAVGGNSVYTYYEPTDAKYKGLIQKLYDDIPTLLPSLGLAGEPLPLLWTCDYIPKNPDSWEKGPYDRSCPDDQTEYTVGEFNCSCVGISKFQAVCGGEKTLADVPDEDYFDAERLTDLMGVKAIEMLDAAKKKA
;
A
#
# COMPACT_ATOMS: atom_id res chain seq x y z
N MET A 1 -40.26 19.38 -28.19
CA MET A 1 -39.03 19.31 -27.37
C MET A 1 -38.49 17.88 -27.19
N GLY A 2 -39.29 16.81 -27.31
CA GLY A 2 -38.81 15.42 -27.13
C GLY A 2 -37.95 14.84 -28.27
N SER A 3 -38.16 15.22 -29.54
CA SER A 3 -37.40 14.64 -30.67
C SER A 3 -35.97 15.18 -30.77
N ALA A 4 -35.77 16.48 -30.50
CA ALA A 4 -34.44 17.11 -30.50
C ALA A 4 -33.52 16.53 -29.42
N ALA A 5 -34.05 16.30 -28.21
CA ALA A 5 -33.28 15.68 -27.12
C ALA A 5 -32.88 14.23 -27.43
N SER A 6 -33.75 13.45 -28.09
CA SER A 6 -33.42 12.07 -28.52
C SER A 6 -32.36 12.03 -29.62
N THR A 7 -32.35 13.02 -30.50
CA THR A 7 -31.39 13.11 -31.62
C THR A 7 -30.00 13.47 -31.09
N VAL A 8 -29.91 14.45 -30.20
CA VAL A 8 -28.64 14.86 -29.55
C VAL A 8 -28.06 13.73 -28.68
N LYS A 9 -28.91 12.97 -27.99
CA LYS A 9 -28.47 11.80 -27.20
C LYS A 9 -27.88 10.69 -28.07
N ASN A 10 -28.50 10.40 -29.21
CA ASN A 10 -28.00 9.39 -30.15
C ASN A 10 -26.71 9.84 -30.85
N GLU A 11 -26.58 11.13 -31.19
CA GLU A 11 -25.34 11.70 -31.74
C GLU A 11 -24.18 11.63 -30.75
N LEU A 12 -24.40 11.95 -29.47
CA LEU A 12 -23.36 11.87 -28.43
C LEU A 12 -22.95 10.43 -28.10
N GLN A 13 -23.87 9.47 -28.15
CA GLN A 13 -23.58 8.05 -27.94
C GLN A 13 -22.76 7.42 -29.09
N SER A 14 -22.74 8.04 -30.27
CA SER A 14 -22.01 7.57 -31.45
C SER A 14 -20.57 8.09 -31.56
N LYS A 15 -20.17 9.04 -30.70
CA LYS A 15 -18.85 9.66 -30.73
C LYS A 15 -17.87 8.88 -29.85
N THR A 16 -16.64 8.74 -30.33
CA THR A 16 -15.55 8.15 -29.55
C THR A 16 -15.08 9.11 -28.45
N VAL A 17 -14.32 8.61 -27.48
CA VAL A 17 -13.69 9.45 -26.44
C VAL A 17 -12.75 10.47 -27.09
N GLU A 18 -12.05 10.10 -28.16
CA GLU A 18 -11.21 10.98 -28.96
C GLU A 18 -12.02 12.11 -29.62
N ASP A 19 -13.19 11.81 -30.20
CA ASP A 19 -14.06 12.81 -30.84
C ASP A 19 -14.59 13.83 -29.83
N ILE A 20 -15.01 13.36 -28.65
CA ILE A 20 -15.50 14.23 -27.57
C ILE A 20 -14.35 15.10 -27.06
N THR A 21 -13.17 14.51 -26.87
CA THR A 21 -11.97 15.23 -26.38
C THR A 21 -11.50 16.29 -27.37
N ALA A 22 -11.54 16.00 -28.68
CA ALA A 22 -11.20 16.97 -29.72
C ALA A 22 -12.16 18.16 -29.69
N VAL A 23 -13.48 17.90 -29.60
CA VAL A 23 -14.49 18.96 -29.50
C VAL A 23 -14.30 19.81 -28.24
N LEU A 24 -14.01 19.19 -27.09
CA LEU A 24 -13.80 19.92 -25.84
C LEU A 24 -12.55 20.82 -25.88
N LYS A 25 -11.48 20.40 -26.57
CA LYS A 25 -10.25 21.21 -26.73
C LYS A 25 -10.45 22.49 -27.53
N GLU A 26 -11.46 22.52 -28.41
CA GLU A 26 -11.77 23.68 -29.25
C GLU A 26 -12.73 24.67 -28.58
N LEU A 27 -13.29 24.33 -27.41
CA LEU A 27 -14.25 25.19 -26.73
C LEU A 27 -13.55 26.37 -26.02
N PRO A 28 -14.13 27.59 -26.11
CA PRO A 28 -13.71 28.73 -25.29
C PRO A 28 -13.84 28.44 -23.78
N ALA A 29 -12.99 29.07 -22.97
CA ALA A 29 -12.91 28.81 -21.53
C ALA A 29 -14.24 29.00 -20.76
N ASP A 30 -15.08 29.94 -21.17
CA ASP A 30 -16.39 30.18 -20.54
C ASP A 30 -17.41 29.07 -20.89
N GLN A 31 -17.33 28.51 -22.11
CA GLN A 31 -18.15 27.37 -22.52
C GLN A 31 -17.65 26.08 -21.88
N LEU A 32 -16.33 25.89 -21.79
CA LEU A 32 -15.72 24.78 -21.06
C LEU A 32 -16.13 24.81 -19.58
N ALA A 33 -16.17 26.00 -18.96
CA ALA A 33 -16.64 26.18 -17.60
C ALA A 33 -18.14 25.85 -17.45
N LYS A 34 -18.99 26.21 -18.42
CA LYS A 34 -20.41 25.84 -18.43
C LYS A 34 -20.62 24.34 -18.62
N VAL A 35 -19.85 23.69 -19.51
CA VAL A 35 -19.87 22.23 -19.69
C VAL A 35 -19.38 21.54 -18.42
N GLY A 36 -18.29 22.01 -17.81
CA GLY A 36 -17.81 21.53 -16.52
C GLY A 36 -18.83 21.72 -15.40
N GLY A 37 -19.53 22.86 -15.36
CA GLY A 37 -20.62 23.13 -14.41
C GLY A 37 -21.83 22.22 -14.62
N ALA A 38 -22.24 21.98 -15.88
CA ALA A 38 -23.33 21.07 -16.22
C ALA A 38 -22.98 19.60 -15.94
N LEU A 39 -21.74 19.18 -16.22
CA LEU A 39 -21.25 17.85 -15.87
C LEU A 39 -21.19 17.66 -14.35
N LYS A 40 -20.69 18.65 -13.59
CA LYS A 40 -20.75 18.63 -12.12
C LYS A 40 -22.20 18.54 -11.61
N ALA A 41 -23.12 19.30 -12.20
CA ALA A 41 -24.55 19.25 -11.86
C ALA A 41 -25.24 17.93 -12.26
N ALA A 42 -24.66 17.18 -13.22
CA ALA A 42 -25.16 15.87 -13.66
C ALA A 42 -24.58 14.69 -12.88
N ARG A 43 -23.54 14.89 -12.06
CA ARG A 43 -22.97 13.80 -11.25
C ARG A 43 -23.94 13.48 -10.12
N VAL A 44 -24.46 12.26 -10.15
CA VAL A 44 -25.31 11.73 -9.07
C VAL A 44 -24.40 11.03 -8.06
N ARG A 45 -24.37 11.55 -6.84
CA ARG A 45 -23.75 10.88 -5.69
C ARG A 45 -24.65 9.76 -5.19
N TYR A 46 -24.04 8.66 -4.77
CA TYR A 46 -24.72 7.53 -4.14
C TYR A 46 -24.12 7.23 -2.77
N ASN A 47 -24.85 7.62 -1.71
CA ASN A 47 -24.46 7.36 -0.32
C ASN A 47 -24.85 5.95 0.16
N THR A 48 -25.70 5.26 -0.61
CA THR A 48 -26.16 3.90 -0.35
C THR A 48 -25.84 3.00 -1.53
N LEU A 49 -25.87 1.68 -1.30
CA LEU A 49 -25.67 0.69 -2.36
C LEU A 49 -26.78 0.80 -3.42
N ARG A 50 -26.38 0.82 -4.69
CA ARG A 50 -27.27 0.86 -5.84
C ARG A 50 -27.81 -0.53 -6.17
N GLU A 51 -28.95 -0.56 -6.86
CA GLU A 51 -29.40 -1.80 -7.49
C GLU A 51 -28.43 -2.21 -8.60
N SER A 52 -28.12 -3.51 -8.64
CA SER A 52 -27.30 -4.08 -9.70
C SER A 52 -28.10 -4.21 -11.00
N PRO A 53 -27.49 -4.01 -12.19
CA PRO A 53 -28.15 -4.21 -13.46
C PRO A 53 -28.58 -5.67 -13.62
N ALA A 54 -29.79 -5.89 -14.17
CA ALA A 54 -30.35 -7.23 -14.33
C ALA A 54 -29.53 -8.12 -15.30
N ASP A 55 -28.83 -7.49 -16.24
CA ASP A 55 -27.96 -8.08 -17.25
C ASP A 55 -26.47 -7.97 -16.90
N ALA A 56 -26.14 -7.78 -15.62
CA ALA A 56 -24.76 -7.72 -15.14
C ALA A 56 -23.93 -8.91 -15.65
N LYS A 57 -22.81 -8.59 -16.31
CA LYS A 57 -21.92 -9.60 -16.90
C LYS A 57 -21.27 -10.50 -15.84
N TYR A 58 -20.93 -9.92 -14.69
CA TYR A 58 -20.27 -10.60 -13.58
C TYR A 58 -20.94 -10.24 -12.26
N LYS A 59 -20.91 -11.17 -11.31
CA LYS A 59 -21.38 -10.96 -9.93
C LYS A 59 -20.18 -10.91 -8.99
N LEU A 60 -20.03 -9.81 -8.28
CA LEU A 60 -18.96 -9.59 -7.31
C LEU A 60 -19.55 -9.34 -5.92
N ALA A 61 -18.74 -9.51 -4.89
CA ALA A 61 -19.10 -9.04 -3.56
C ALA A 61 -17.94 -8.35 -2.84
N ILE A 62 -18.26 -7.30 -2.09
CA ILE A 62 -17.35 -6.72 -1.11
C ILE A 62 -17.49 -7.52 0.18
N VAL A 63 -16.42 -8.19 0.60
CA VAL A 63 -16.39 -8.98 1.83
C VAL A 63 -15.88 -8.11 2.97
N GLN A 64 -16.64 -8.04 4.05
CA GLN A 64 -16.36 -7.23 5.23
C GLN A 64 -16.43 -8.07 6.49
N PHE A 65 -15.87 -7.55 7.58
CA PHE A 65 -15.91 -8.18 8.90
C PHE A 65 -16.12 -7.12 9.97
N LYS A 66 -16.83 -7.46 11.05
CA LYS A 66 -17.01 -6.61 12.23
C LYS A 66 -16.27 -7.24 13.40
N VAL A 67 -15.30 -6.53 13.96
CA VAL A 67 -14.56 -6.97 15.14
C VAL A 67 -15.54 -7.05 16.33
N PRO A 68 -15.70 -8.23 16.97
CA PRO A 68 -16.56 -8.39 18.14
C PRO A 68 -16.27 -7.37 19.23
N GLY A 69 -17.31 -6.71 19.74
CA GLY A 69 -17.21 -5.71 20.80
C GLY A 69 -16.68 -4.34 20.38
N ALA A 70 -16.19 -4.16 19.15
CA ALA A 70 -15.73 -2.87 18.66
C ALA A 70 -16.90 -1.96 18.26
N THR A 71 -16.81 -0.66 18.58
CA THR A 71 -17.77 0.36 18.11
C THR A 71 -17.87 0.33 16.59
N ASN A 72 -19.11 0.31 16.07
CA ASN A 72 -19.44 0.15 14.65
C ASN A 72 -18.85 -1.11 13.96
N GLY A 73 -18.21 -2.02 14.72
CA GLY A 73 -17.48 -3.17 14.21
C GLY A 73 -16.02 -2.89 13.80
N GLY A 74 -15.49 -1.70 14.07
CA GLY A 74 -14.08 -1.35 13.78
C GLY A 74 -13.88 0.15 13.51
N SER A 75 -12.65 0.64 13.72
CA SER A 75 -12.29 2.05 13.49
C SER A 75 -12.32 2.46 12.01
N ASP A 76 -12.31 1.50 11.09
CA ASP A 76 -12.40 1.69 9.64
C ASP A 76 -13.85 1.87 9.11
N LYS A 77 -14.84 1.87 10.01
CA LYS A 77 -16.26 1.75 9.66
C LYS A 77 -17.06 3.00 9.99
N GLY A 78 -18.12 3.23 9.21
CA GLY A 78 -19.15 4.23 9.49
C GLY A 78 -20.24 3.68 10.41
N ALA A 79 -21.22 4.52 10.76
CA ALA A 79 -22.35 4.14 11.62
C ALA A 79 -23.24 3.02 11.05
N ASP A 80 -23.22 2.79 9.74
CA ASP A 80 -23.90 1.67 9.07
C ASP A 80 -23.16 0.32 9.26
N GLY A 81 -21.98 0.35 9.86
CA GLY A 81 -21.11 -0.80 10.09
C GLY A 81 -20.45 -1.34 8.82
N ASN A 82 -20.50 -0.60 7.71
CA ASN A 82 -19.67 -0.85 6.55
C ASN A 82 -18.31 -0.13 6.71
N ARG A 83 -17.27 -0.69 6.11
CA ARG A 83 -16.05 0.08 5.86
C ARG A 83 -16.43 1.26 4.97
N VAL A 84 -15.91 2.44 5.29
CA VAL A 84 -16.38 3.72 4.73
C VAL A 84 -16.30 3.85 3.19
N ASP A 85 -15.50 3.00 2.54
CA ASP A 85 -15.36 2.97 1.08
C ASP A 85 -15.97 1.74 0.40
N SER A 86 -16.57 0.79 1.14
CA SER A 86 -17.20 -0.39 0.56
C SER A 86 -18.36 -0.06 -0.37
N ILE A 87 -19.25 0.85 0.04
CA ILE A 87 -20.38 1.29 -0.79
C ILE A 87 -19.89 2.02 -2.07
N PRO A 88 -18.98 3.00 -2.00
CA PRO A 88 -18.37 3.61 -3.19
C PRO A 88 -17.75 2.61 -4.16
N ILE A 89 -16.98 1.63 -3.66
CA ILE A 89 -16.38 0.58 -4.49
C ILE A 89 -17.48 -0.25 -5.17
N ALA A 90 -18.46 -0.76 -4.40
CA ALA A 90 -19.55 -1.56 -4.95
C ALA A 90 -20.36 -0.79 -6.01
N ASN A 91 -20.68 0.48 -5.74
CA ASN A 91 -21.39 1.35 -6.68
C ASN A 91 -20.62 1.63 -7.97
N SER A 92 -19.29 1.62 -7.90
CA SER A 92 -18.42 1.81 -9.06
C SER A 92 -18.31 0.53 -9.90
N ILE A 93 -18.31 -0.65 -9.27
CA ILE A 93 -18.45 -1.93 -9.97
C ILE A 93 -19.79 -2.00 -10.71
N ILE A 94 -20.87 -1.57 -10.04
CA ILE A 94 -22.21 -1.47 -10.64
C ILE A 94 -22.22 -0.50 -11.83
N LYS A 95 -21.56 0.66 -11.69
CA LYS A 95 -21.40 1.63 -12.78
C LYS A 95 -20.64 1.07 -13.97
N ALA A 96 -19.67 0.19 -13.74
CA ALA A 96 -18.90 -0.50 -14.78
C ALA A 96 -19.65 -1.69 -15.43
N GLY A 97 -20.90 -1.96 -15.06
CA GLY A 97 -21.73 -3.01 -15.64
C GLY A 97 -21.66 -4.37 -14.91
N GLY A 98 -21.01 -4.43 -13.76
CA GLY A 98 -21.07 -5.58 -12.86
C GLY A 98 -22.28 -5.55 -11.93
N ALA A 99 -22.53 -6.66 -11.23
CA ALA A 99 -23.39 -6.70 -10.05
C ALA A 99 -22.50 -6.75 -8.82
N CYS A 100 -22.86 -5.99 -7.77
CA CYS A 100 -22.09 -5.99 -6.53
C CYS A 100 -22.98 -5.82 -5.31
N GLU A 101 -22.70 -6.60 -4.27
CA GLU A 101 -23.30 -6.44 -2.95
C GLU A 101 -22.22 -6.51 -1.85
N CYS A 102 -22.56 -6.03 -0.66
CA CYS A 102 -21.70 -6.09 0.51
C CYS A 102 -22.09 -7.29 1.38
N ILE A 103 -21.14 -8.16 1.73
CA ILE A 103 -21.37 -9.34 2.55
C ILE A 103 -20.51 -9.25 3.82
N LEU A 104 -21.14 -9.55 4.95
CA LEU A 104 -20.47 -9.68 6.23
C LEU A 104 -20.03 -11.14 6.44
N TYR A 105 -18.75 -11.35 6.75
CA TYR A 105 -18.28 -12.62 7.27
C TYR A 105 -18.62 -12.72 8.77
N ASP A 106 -19.43 -13.71 9.14
CA ASP A 106 -19.65 -14.08 10.54
C ASP A 106 -18.73 -15.25 10.90
N ALA A 107 -17.84 -15.03 11.85
CA ALA A 107 -16.89 -16.04 12.31
C ALA A 107 -17.60 -17.28 12.90
N ASN A 108 -18.83 -17.13 13.40
CA ASN A 108 -19.62 -18.21 14.01
C ASN A 108 -20.47 -18.99 13.00
N ASP A 109 -20.64 -18.49 11.77
CA ASP A 109 -21.44 -19.15 10.73
C ASP A 109 -20.72 -19.17 9.38
N HIS A 110 -19.58 -19.86 9.37
CA HIS A 110 -18.76 -20.02 8.16
C HIS A 110 -19.52 -20.75 7.04
N ALA A 111 -20.35 -21.75 7.37
CA ALA A 111 -21.10 -22.52 6.39
C ALA A 111 -22.11 -21.66 5.61
N LYS A 112 -22.79 -20.74 6.29
CA LYS A 112 -23.62 -19.75 5.63
C LYS A 112 -22.81 -18.85 4.70
N PHE A 113 -21.65 -18.37 5.14
CA PHE A 113 -20.79 -17.53 4.29
C PHE A 113 -20.34 -18.25 3.03
N VAL A 114 -19.95 -19.54 3.11
CA VAL A 114 -19.64 -20.37 1.93
C VAL A 114 -20.84 -20.41 0.98
N THR A 115 -22.04 -20.69 1.51
CA THR A 115 -23.27 -20.77 0.71
C THR A 115 -23.59 -19.44 0.02
N ASP A 116 -23.53 -18.34 0.76
CA ASP A 116 -23.86 -17.00 0.28
C ASP A 116 -22.85 -16.51 -0.78
N THR A 117 -21.58 -16.93 -0.68
CA THR A 117 -20.49 -16.48 -1.56
C THR A 117 -20.19 -17.40 -2.74
N ALA A 118 -20.75 -18.61 -2.77
CA ALA A 118 -20.54 -19.56 -3.85
C ALA A 118 -20.94 -19.01 -5.23
N LYS A 119 -21.93 -18.11 -5.27
CA LYS A 119 -22.54 -17.56 -6.49
C LYS A 119 -21.75 -16.44 -7.21
N TYR A 120 -20.69 -15.90 -6.60
CA TYR A 120 -19.93 -14.78 -7.19
C TYR A 120 -18.75 -15.25 -8.05
N ASP A 121 -18.44 -14.48 -9.08
CA ASP A 121 -17.25 -14.61 -9.92
C ASP A 121 -15.99 -14.09 -9.22
N ALA A 122 -16.14 -13.09 -8.33
CA ALA A 122 -15.03 -12.54 -7.56
C ALA A 122 -15.45 -11.96 -6.21
N LEU A 123 -14.49 -11.93 -5.28
CA LEU A 123 -14.63 -11.30 -3.97
C LEU A 123 -13.57 -10.21 -3.78
N ILE A 124 -14.00 -9.04 -3.32
CA ILE A 124 -13.12 -7.93 -2.92
C ILE A 124 -13.10 -7.91 -1.38
N VAL A 125 -12.02 -8.42 -0.79
CA VAL A 125 -11.82 -8.51 0.65
C VAL A 125 -11.44 -7.15 1.20
N ARG A 126 -12.32 -6.60 2.04
CA ARG A 126 -12.16 -5.34 2.78
C ARG A 126 -12.12 -5.61 4.29
N ILE A 127 -11.31 -6.60 4.68
CA ILE A 127 -11.03 -6.98 6.07
C ILE A 127 -9.56 -6.66 6.36
N ASN A 128 -9.28 -5.84 7.37
CA ASN A 128 -7.88 -5.49 7.67
C ASN A 128 -7.15 -6.72 8.23
N PRO A 129 -5.86 -6.91 7.89
CA PRO A 129 -5.05 -7.98 8.47
C PRO A 129 -5.14 -7.99 10.00
N GLY A 130 -5.29 -9.20 10.57
CA GLY A 130 -5.40 -9.40 12.02
C GLY A 130 -6.80 -9.21 12.60
N GLN A 131 -7.75 -8.56 11.90
CA GLN A 131 -9.12 -8.39 12.43
C GLN A 131 -9.83 -9.72 12.67
N LEU A 132 -9.60 -10.73 11.82
CA LEU A 132 -10.20 -12.06 11.97
C LEU A 132 -9.70 -12.86 13.16
N SER A 133 -8.65 -12.39 13.84
CA SER A 133 -8.10 -12.99 15.05
C SER A 133 -8.47 -12.21 16.32
N GLN A 134 -9.23 -11.12 16.19
CA GLN A 134 -9.62 -10.27 17.32
C GLN A 134 -10.99 -10.70 17.84
N GLY A 135 -11.03 -11.35 19.01
CA GLY A 135 -12.29 -11.70 19.68
C GLY A 135 -13.12 -12.77 18.96
N THR A 136 -12.52 -13.55 18.07
CA THR A 136 -13.15 -14.63 17.29
C THR A 136 -12.72 -16.02 17.78
N PRO A 137 -13.44 -17.09 17.39
CA PRO A 137 -12.97 -18.45 17.63
C PRO A 137 -11.57 -18.70 17.04
N GLU A 138 -10.77 -19.53 17.71
CA GLU A 138 -9.44 -19.95 17.23
C GLU A 138 -9.52 -20.52 15.79
N GLY A 139 -8.51 -20.23 14.98
CA GLY A 139 -8.46 -20.67 13.57
C GLY A 139 -9.40 -19.92 12.62
N THR A 140 -10.06 -18.83 13.03
CA THR A 140 -10.97 -18.07 12.16
C THR A 140 -10.28 -17.49 10.92
N GLN A 141 -9.08 -16.91 11.07
CA GLN A 141 -8.26 -16.42 9.96
C GLN A 141 -7.89 -17.56 9.00
N GLU A 142 -7.36 -18.66 9.54
CA GLU A 142 -6.97 -19.84 8.74
C GLU A 142 -8.14 -20.43 7.95
N ARG A 143 -9.30 -20.58 8.60
CA ARG A 143 -10.53 -21.06 7.97
C ARG A 143 -11.01 -20.13 6.85
N PHE A 144 -10.91 -18.81 7.04
CA PHE A 144 -11.25 -17.84 6.00
C PHE A 144 -10.28 -17.90 4.82
N ASP A 145 -8.97 -17.94 5.09
CA ASP A 145 -7.94 -18.01 4.05
C ASP A 145 -8.01 -19.32 3.25
N ALA A 146 -8.33 -20.44 3.91
CA ALA A 146 -8.57 -21.72 3.25
C ALA A 146 -9.71 -21.64 2.23
N LEU A 147 -10.83 -20.99 2.59
CA LEU A 147 -11.94 -20.76 1.66
C LEU A 147 -11.55 -19.84 0.50
N MET A 148 -10.81 -18.76 0.76
CA MET A 148 -10.34 -17.87 -0.31
C MET A 148 -9.42 -18.62 -1.29
N ASN A 149 -8.51 -19.46 -0.78
CA ASN A 149 -7.65 -20.29 -1.61
C ASN A 149 -8.43 -21.37 -2.38
N GLN A 150 -9.48 -21.95 -1.79
CA GLN A 150 -10.38 -22.86 -2.49
C GLN A 150 -11.05 -22.15 -3.68
N TYR A 151 -11.62 -20.96 -3.46
CA TYR A 151 -12.26 -20.17 -4.52
C TYR A 151 -11.29 -19.78 -5.64
N ILE A 152 -10.04 -19.46 -5.32
CA ILE A 152 -8.98 -19.25 -6.32
C ILE A 152 -8.76 -20.53 -7.13
N GLY A 153 -8.68 -21.70 -6.48
CA GLY A 153 -8.55 -22.99 -7.15
C GLY A 153 -9.74 -23.35 -8.05
N GLU A 154 -10.93 -22.82 -7.75
CA GLU A 154 -12.15 -22.93 -8.58
C GLU A 154 -12.20 -21.90 -9.73
N GLY A 155 -11.17 -21.04 -9.85
CA GLY A 155 -11.07 -20.04 -10.92
C GLY A 155 -11.76 -18.70 -10.63
N LYS A 156 -12.16 -18.43 -9.38
CA LYS A 156 -12.66 -17.11 -8.96
C LYS A 156 -11.50 -16.15 -8.71
N LEU A 157 -11.75 -14.85 -8.86
CA LEU A 157 -10.79 -13.83 -8.47
C LEU A 157 -11.03 -13.36 -7.03
N ILE A 158 -9.98 -13.32 -6.23
CA ILE A 158 -10.01 -12.81 -4.85
C ILE A 158 -9.04 -11.64 -4.74
N TRP A 159 -9.54 -10.47 -4.39
CA TRP A 159 -8.74 -9.26 -4.23
C TRP A 159 -8.75 -8.75 -2.79
N SER A 160 -7.65 -8.77 -2.06
CA SER A 160 -6.37 -9.44 -2.37
C SER A 160 -6.39 -10.90 -1.89
N SER A 161 -5.79 -11.80 -2.65
CA SER A 161 -5.64 -13.21 -2.23
C SER A 161 -4.79 -13.34 -0.97
N PRO A 162 -4.95 -14.39 -0.16
CA PRO A 162 -4.11 -14.61 1.02
C PRO A 162 -2.61 -14.54 0.70
N LYS A 163 -2.17 -15.07 -0.45
CA LYS A 163 -0.76 -15.01 -0.87
C LYS A 163 -0.28 -13.59 -1.14
N ILE A 164 -1.06 -12.79 -1.87
CA ILE A 164 -0.73 -11.37 -2.10
C ILE A 164 -0.59 -10.64 -0.77
N GLN A 165 -1.55 -10.80 0.15
CA GLN A 165 -1.50 -10.15 1.47
C GLN A 165 -0.28 -10.57 2.28
N THR A 166 0.09 -11.85 2.21
CA THR A 166 1.16 -12.43 3.03
C THR A 166 2.57 -12.22 2.47
N GLN A 167 2.72 -11.99 1.17
CA GLN A 167 4.00 -11.92 0.47
C GLN A 167 4.30 -10.56 -0.15
N MET A 168 3.33 -9.92 -0.82
CA MET A 168 3.57 -8.60 -1.46
C MET A 168 3.59 -7.48 -0.42
N GLY A 169 2.71 -7.55 0.59
CA GLY A 169 2.65 -6.56 1.68
C GLY A 169 3.72 -6.76 2.77
N ALA A 170 4.49 -7.84 2.72
CA ALA A 170 5.55 -8.13 3.66
C ALA A 170 6.85 -7.40 3.27
N LYS A 171 7.73 -7.10 4.24
CA LYS A 171 8.97 -6.37 3.95
C LYS A 171 9.99 -7.21 3.18
N ASP A 172 9.90 -8.54 3.22
CA ASP A 172 10.72 -9.42 2.39
C ASP A 172 10.51 -9.20 0.88
N ALA A 173 9.36 -8.62 0.48
CA ALA A 173 9.11 -8.16 -0.88
C ALA A 173 10.22 -7.21 -1.38
N LEU A 174 10.74 -6.33 -0.51
CA LEU A 174 11.77 -5.34 -0.84
C LEU A 174 13.10 -6.00 -1.25
N VAL A 175 13.41 -7.15 -0.66
CA VAL A 175 14.59 -7.97 -1.01
C VAL A 175 14.36 -8.63 -2.37
N LYS A 176 13.16 -9.20 -2.58
CA LYS A 176 12.81 -9.92 -3.82
C LYS A 176 12.77 -9.03 -5.05
N ILE A 177 12.35 -7.77 -4.90
CA ILE A 177 12.32 -6.80 -6.01
C ILE A 177 13.67 -6.10 -6.23
N GLY A 178 14.73 -6.45 -5.50
CA GLY A 178 15.99 -5.69 -5.47
C GLY A 178 16.59 -5.36 -6.84
N LYS A 179 16.34 -6.19 -7.86
CA LYS A 179 16.83 -6.04 -9.24
C LYS A 179 15.85 -5.38 -10.21
N LEU A 180 14.65 -5.02 -9.75
CA LEU A 180 13.66 -4.28 -10.54
C LEU A 180 14.02 -2.79 -10.55
N ASN A 181 13.44 -2.01 -11.46
CA ASN A 181 13.70 -0.56 -11.54
C ASN A 181 13.28 0.17 -10.25
N CYS A 182 12.26 -0.35 -9.58
CA CYS A 182 11.76 0.14 -8.30
C CYS A 182 12.49 -0.44 -7.06
N GLY A 183 13.44 -1.36 -7.27
CA GLY A 183 14.15 -2.09 -6.23
C GLY A 183 15.36 -1.38 -5.63
N LEU A 184 16.01 -2.08 -4.71
CA LEU A 184 17.32 -1.71 -4.17
C LEU A 184 18.13 -2.97 -3.88
N GLU A 185 19.20 -3.18 -4.67
CA GLU A 185 19.95 -4.44 -4.72
C GLU A 185 20.61 -4.85 -3.39
N ASP A 186 20.94 -3.88 -2.54
CA ASP A 186 21.52 -4.13 -1.22
C ASP A 186 20.48 -4.20 -0.09
N SER A 187 19.27 -4.64 -0.41
CA SER A 187 18.25 -5.04 0.58
C SER A 187 18.43 -6.52 0.91
N LEU A 188 18.59 -6.86 2.20
CA LEU A 188 18.84 -8.22 2.68
C LEU A 188 17.76 -8.65 3.67
N ALA A 189 17.61 -9.97 3.86
CA ALA A 189 16.78 -10.55 4.92
C ALA A 189 17.61 -11.59 5.70
N TYR A 190 17.46 -11.58 7.01
CA TYR A 190 18.13 -12.49 7.92
C TYR A 190 17.12 -13.38 8.64
N TYR A 191 17.44 -14.66 8.77
CA TYR A 191 16.58 -15.69 9.35
C TYR A 191 17.17 -16.36 10.60
N SER A 192 18.43 -16.07 10.92
CA SER A 192 19.11 -16.53 12.15
C SER A 192 19.87 -15.39 12.83
N ALA A 193 20.19 -15.57 14.11
CA ALA A 193 20.96 -14.59 14.88
C ALA A 193 22.36 -14.40 14.28
N GLU A 194 22.98 -15.48 13.79
CA GLU A 194 24.30 -15.45 13.16
C GLU A 194 24.29 -14.73 11.81
N GLU A 195 23.26 -14.95 11.00
CA GLU A 195 23.04 -14.22 9.74
C GLU A 195 22.85 -12.73 10.01
N LEU A 196 22.02 -12.39 11.01
CA LEU A 196 21.75 -11.02 11.41
C LEU A 196 23.02 -10.32 11.90
N GLU A 197 23.76 -10.95 12.82
CA GLU A 197 24.99 -10.37 13.38
C GLU A 197 26.00 -10.08 12.27
N LYS A 198 26.31 -11.09 11.45
CA LYS A 198 27.28 -10.95 10.36
C LYS A 198 26.81 -9.93 9.32
N GLY A 199 25.55 -10.05 8.89
CA GLY A 199 24.96 -9.23 7.86
C GLY A 199 24.89 -7.76 8.26
N PHE A 200 24.25 -7.46 9.39
CA PHE A 200 24.09 -6.08 9.88
C PHE A 200 25.44 -5.41 10.15
N LYS A 201 26.40 -6.10 10.79
CA LYS A 201 27.74 -5.55 11.01
C LYS A 201 28.46 -5.25 9.69
N THR A 202 28.21 -6.03 8.65
CA THR A 202 28.81 -5.82 7.32
C THR A 202 28.15 -4.65 6.58
N THR A 203 26.82 -4.62 6.54
CA THR A 203 26.06 -3.57 5.82
C THR A 203 26.20 -2.21 6.50
N CYS A 204 26.11 -2.16 7.83
CA CYS A 204 26.19 -0.93 8.60
C CYS A 204 27.63 -0.40 8.74
N ALA A 205 28.65 -1.23 8.50
CA ALA A 205 30.02 -0.76 8.32
C ALA A 205 30.22 -0.02 6.99
N PHE A 206 29.38 -0.26 5.99
CA PHE A 206 29.48 0.33 4.66
C PHE A 206 28.66 1.63 4.54
N GLN A 207 27.45 1.66 5.10
CA GLN A 207 26.54 2.81 5.00
C GLN A 207 25.37 2.71 5.99
N PRO A 208 24.63 3.81 6.27
CA PRO A 208 23.51 3.76 7.20
C PRO A 208 22.39 2.86 6.68
N ARG A 209 21.68 2.22 7.61
CA ARG A 209 20.71 1.14 7.33
C ARG A 209 19.35 1.46 7.90
N VAL A 210 18.32 0.80 7.38
CA VAL A 210 16.98 0.74 7.95
C VAL A 210 16.63 -0.71 8.18
N ILE A 211 16.44 -1.06 9.45
CA ILE A 211 16.00 -2.37 9.87
C ILE A 211 14.48 -2.38 9.98
N LYS A 212 13.84 -3.43 9.45
CA LYS A 212 12.38 -3.55 9.39
C LYS A 212 11.93 -4.94 9.84
N GLN A 213 10.95 -5.01 10.75
CA GLN A 213 10.19 -6.24 10.93
C GLN A 213 9.47 -6.63 9.63
N ASN A 214 9.33 -7.93 9.37
CA ASN A 214 8.71 -8.39 8.14
C ASN A 214 7.22 -8.04 8.02
N ARG A 215 6.52 -8.08 9.14
CA ARG A 215 5.09 -7.85 9.24
C ARG A 215 4.83 -6.85 10.35
N GLY A 216 4.00 -5.87 10.06
CA GLY A 216 3.71 -4.78 10.97
C GLY A 216 3.13 -3.61 10.19
N SER A 217 2.74 -2.58 10.92
CA SER A 217 2.22 -1.34 10.32
C SER A 217 2.65 -0.15 11.17
N ALA A 218 2.40 1.06 10.68
CA ALA A 218 2.61 2.29 11.44
C ALA A 218 4.04 2.49 11.98
N GLY A 219 5.06 1.99 11.27
CA GLY A 219 6.46 2.24 11.62
C GLY A 219 7.00 1.46 12.83
N GLU A 220 6.17 0.66 13.51
CA GLU A 220 6.61 -0.14 14.65
C GLU A 220 7.70 -1.13 14.23
N GLY A 221 8.74 -1.31 15.06
CA GLY A 221 9.82 -2.24 14.76
C GLY A 221 10.58 -1.88 13.47
N ILE A 222 10.56 -0.61 13.06
CA ILE A 222 11.36 -0.07 11.96
C ILE A 222 12.35 0.95 12.54
N TRP A 223 13.64 0.65 12.39
CA TRP A 223 14.73 1.42 12.96
C TRP A 223 15.62 2.01 11.88
N LEU A 224 15.84 3.33 11.93
CA LEU A 224 16.88 3.99 11.15
C LEU A 224 18.18 3.94 11.94
N CYS A 225 19.22 3.39 11.34
CA CYS A 225 20.48 3.09 12.00
C CYS A 225 21.62 3.91 11.36
N TRP A 226 22.25 4.76 12.17
CA TRP A 226 23.47 5.47 11.79
C TRP A 226 24.60 5.15 12.75
N LEU A 227 25.82 5.08 12.23
CA LEU A 227 27.02 5.05 13.07
C LEU A 227 27.31 6.45 13.64
N VAL A 228 27.66 6.51 14.93
CA VAL A 228 28.12 7.74 15.59
C VAL A 228 29.48 7.57 16.24
N ASP A 229 30.20 8.69 16.40
CA ASP A 229 31.47 8.72 17.11
C ASP A 229 31.29 8.79 18.65
N GLU A 230 32.41 8.90 19.36
CA GLU A 230 32.45 9.03 20.83
C GLU A 230 31.71 10.26 21.39
N ASN A 231 31.48 11.28 20.56
CA ASN A 231 30.72 12.48 20.89
C ASN A 231 29.25 12.38 20.46
N LYS A 232 28.80 11.20 19.98
CA LYS A 232 27.48 10.95 19.40
C LYS A 232 27.19 11.75 18.13
N GLU A 233 28.24 12.19 17.42
CA GLU A 233 28.10 12.85 16.13
C GLU A 233 28.05 11.82 15.00
N LEU A 234 27.25 12.09 13.96
CA LEU A 234 27.11 11.18 12.81
C LEU A 234 28.46 10.98 12.11
N VAL A 235 28.85 9.72 11.93
CA VAL A 235 30.02 9.38 11.13
C VAL A 235 29.74 9.71 9.66
N LYS A 236 30.57 10.59 9.09
CA LYS A 236 30.45 11.04 7.69
C LYS A 236 31.12 10.10 6.69
N VAL A 237 32.15 9.38 7.14
CA VAL A 237 32.91 8.43 6.33
C VAL A 237 32.85 7.09 7.05
N TYR A 238 32.09 6.16 6.47
CA TYR A 238 31.87 4.84 7.04
C TYR A 238 33.15 3.99 7.01
N PRO A 239 33.33 3.03 7.94
CA PRO A 239 34.54 2.20 8.03
C PRO A 239 34.90 1.44 6.74
N ALA A 240 33.89 0.93 6.02
CA ALA A 240 34.07 0.24 4.75
C ALA A 240 33.79 1.18 3.57
N LYS A 241 34.72 1.24 2.61
CA LYS A 241 34.55 1.94 1.33
C LYS A 241 33.89 1.06 0.28
N THR A 242 34.04 -0.25 0.42
CA THR A 242 33.36 -1.25 -0.42
C THR A 242 32.64 -2.25 0.46
N TYR A 243 31.49 -2.73 0.01
CA TYR A 243 30.71 -3.74 0.72
C TYR A 243 31.56 -4.96 1.09
N GLY A 244 31.54 -5.36 2.36
CA GLY A 244 32.29 -6.52 2.85
C GLY A 244 33.75 -6.27 3.23
N GLU A 245 34.27 -5.04 3.09
CA GLU A 245 35.66 -4.70 3.44
C GLU A 245 35.96 -4.92 4.93
N CYS A 246 35.03 -4.55 5.80
CA CYS A 246 35.10 -4.79 7.24
C CYS A 246 33.71 -4.98 7.84
N MET A 247 33.68 -5.27 9.14
CA MET A 247 32.49 -5.39 9.96
C MET A 247 32.60 -4.44 11.15
N LEU A 248 31.45 -3.90 11.59
CA LEU A 248 31.39 -3.16 12.85
C LEU A 248 31.78 -4.06 14.04
N LYS A 249 32.39 -3.43 15.05
CA LYS A 249 32.68 -4.04 16.35
C LYS A 249 31.46 -3.95 17.25
N ASP A 250 31.38 -4.85 18.21
CA ASP A 250 30.34 -4.86 19.26
C ASP A 250 30.23 -3.52 20.00
N THR A 251 31.35 -2.83 20.18
CA THR A 251 31.45 -1.57 20.91
C THR A 251 31.13 -0.34 20.07
N ASP A 252 30.98 -0.48 18.75
CA ASP A 252 30.66 0.65 17.89
C ASP A 252 29.26 1.16 18.25
N MET A 253 29.07 2.48 18.23
CA MET A 253 27.88 3.15 18.75
C MET A 253 26.93 3.51 17.62
N LEU A 254 25.64 3.20 17.79
CA LEU A 254 24.58 3.50 16.86
C LEU A 254 23.70 4.63 17.40
N LYS A 255 23.29 5.53 16.52
CA LYS A 255 22.08 6.32 16.69
C LYS A 255 20.94 5.57 16.02
N LEU A 256 19.89 5.31 16.78
CA LEU A 256 18.73 4.55 16.36
C LEU A 256 17.50 5.46 16.45
N MET A 257 16.67 5.50 15.41
CA MET A 257 15.37 6.19 15.44
C MET A 257 14.26 5.23 15.06
N GLU A 258 13.26 5.05 15.92
CA GLU A 258 12.09 4.24 15.59
C GLU A 258 11.08 5.06 14.76
N MET A 259 10.55 4.48 13.69
CA MET A 259 9.70 5.22 12.73
C MET A 259 8.26 5.46 13.21
N ASN A 260 7.80 4.74 14.23
CA ASN A 260 6.43 4.88 14.77
C ASN A 260 6.22 6.22 15.48
N ASP A 261 7.19 6.72 16.22
CA ASP A 261 7.10 7.94 17.03
C ASP A 261 8.29 8.91 16.88
N ASN A 262 9.31 8.53 16.11
CA ASN A 262 10.55 9.27 15.87
C ASN A 262 11.44 9.47 17.10
N HIS A 263 11.26 8.71 18.18
CA HIS A 263 12.19 8.78 19.31
C HIS A 263 13.58 8.29 18.89
N VAL A 264 14.62 8.75 19.61
CA VAL A 264 16.02 8.44 19.31
C VAL A 264 16.67 7.80 20.51
N GLU A 265 17.27 6.63 20.30
CA GLU A 265 18.07 5.90 21.28
C GLU A 265 19.52 5.76 20.80
N TYR A 266 20.44 5.53 21.74
CA TYR A 266 21.85 5.30 21.45
C TYR A 266 22.29 3.99 22.09
N HIS A 267 22.69 3.04 21.26
CA HIS A 267 23.06 1.70 21.67
C HIS A 267 24.32 1.25 20.95
N THR A 268 25.12 0.44 21.64
CA THR A 268 26.19 -0.29 20.98
C THR A 268 25.62 -1.30 19.97
N VAL A 269 26.41 -1.70 18.97
CA VAL A 269 26.03 -2.76 18.03
C VAL A 269 25.64 -4.04 18.77
N LYS A 270 26.35 -4.39 19.85
CA LYS A 270 26.04 -5.56 20.68
C LYS A 270 24.64 -5.46 21.30
N GLU A 271 24.33 -4.32 21.92
CA GLU A 271 23.02 -4.07 22.54
C GLU A 271 21.88 -4.13 21.53
N PHE A 272 22.06 -3.52 20.35
CA PHE A 272 21.04 -3.54 19.30
C PHE A 272 20.77 -4.95 18.76
N LEU A 273 21.83 -5.74 18.50
CA LEU A 273 21.68 -7.11 18.04
C LEU A 273 21.01 -8.00 19.11
N ALA A 274 21.38 -7.82 20.38
CA ALA A 274 20.75 -8.52 21.51
C ALA A 274 19.25 -8.17 21.63
N PHE A 275 18.88 -6.89 21.47
CA PHE A 275 17.48 -6.47 21.41
C PHE A 275 16.74 -7.10 20.22
N CYS A 276 17.36 -7.13 19.04
CA CYS A 276 16.74 -7.70 17.85
C CYS A 276 16.44 -9.21 18.01
N VAL A 277 17.31 -9.96 18.68
CA VAL A 277 17.16 -11.41 18.86
C VAL A 277 16.32 -11.76 20.09
N GLY A 278 16.63 -11.17 21.24
CA GLY A 278 16.08 -11.56 22.55
C GLY A 278 15.12 -10.55 23.18
N GLY A 279 14.96 -9.36 22.60
CA GLY A 279 14.13 -8.28 23.14
C GLY A 279 14.81 -7.49 24.27
N PRO A 280 14.10 -6.53 24.88
CA PRO A 280 14.67 -5.59 25.85
C PRO A 280 15.13 -6.24 27.16
N ASP A 281 14.58 -7.41 27.51
CA ASP A 281 14.95 -8.15 28.71
C ASP A 281 16.20 -9.05 28.52
N HIS A 282 16.77 -9.09 27.31
CA HIS A 282 17.99 -9.86 27.06
C HIS A 282 19.17 -9.26 27.84
N ALA A 283 20.00 -10.10 28.47
CA ALA A 283 21.06 -9.66 29.38
C ALA A 283 22.07 -8.69 28.75
N ASP A 284 22.25 -8.77 27.43
CA ASP A 284 23.15 -7.91 26.64
C ASP A 284 22.44 -6.73 25.94
N ALA A 285 21.12 -6.58 26.02
CA ALA A 285 20.38 -5.56 25.26
C ALA A 285 20.53 -4.14 25.81
N GLY A 286 21.00 -3.96 27.05
CA GLY A 286 21.00 -2.65 27.69
C GLY A 286 19.60 -2.25 28.16
N LYS A 287 19.26 -0.96 28.11
CA LYS A 287 17.95 -0.43 28.51
C LYS A 287 17.29 0.28 27.35
N TRP A 288 16.06 -0.12 27.01
CA TRP A 288 15.30 0.42 25.88
C TRP A 288 14.12 1.25 26.35
N GLU A 289 13.85 2.34 25.65
CA GLU A 289 12.64 3.15 25.80
C GLU A 289 11.51 2.67 24.88
N SER A 290 11.86 2.04 23.75
CA SER A 290 10.89 1.49 22.80
C SER A 290 9.90 0.54 23.46
N THR A 291 8.64 0.66 23.03
CA THR A 291 7.55 -0.26 23.42
C THR A 291 7.46 -1.49 22.51
N PHE A 292 8.21 -1.50 21.41
CA PHE A 292 8.29 -2.65 20.51
C PHE A 292 9.15 -3.77 21.16
N PRO A 293 8.70 -5.04 21.14
CA PRO A 293 9.33 -6.10 21.91
C PRO A 293 10.69 -6.60 21.37
N GLY A 294 11.14 -6.12 20.21
CA GLY A 294 12.30 -6.69 19.51
C GLY A 294 11.96 -8.09 18.97
N LYS A 295 12.83 -9.08 19.23
CA LYS A 295 12.56 -10.51 18.97
C LYS A 295 12.12 -10.83 17.53
N TYR A 296 12.73 -10.18 16.54
CA TYR A 296 12.33 -10.29 15.13
C TYR A 296 12.42 -11.72 14.56
N LEU A 297 13.21 -12.58 15.18
CA LEU A 297 13.47 -13.96 14.74
C LEU A 297 12.67 -15.01 15.53
N GLU A 298 11.83 -14.59 16.49
CA GLU A 298 11.06 -15.49 17.35
C GLU A 298 10.12 -16.38 16.54
N GLY A 299 10.02 -17.67 16.94
CA GLY A 299 9.26 -18.69 16.21
C GLY A 299 9.94 -19.23 14.95
N GLY A 300 11.03 -18.61 14.50
CA GLY A 300 11.79 -19.02 13.31
C GLY A 300 11.10 -18.70 11.98
N LYS A 301 11.79 -19.00 10.88
CA LYS A 301 11.37 -18.65 9.52
C LYS A 301 9.96 -19.10 9.15
N GLU A 302 9.57 -20.31 9.53
CA GLU A 302 8.25 -20.87 9.23
C GLU A 302 7.11 -20.10 9.94
N ALA A 303 7.38 -19.53 11.12
CA ALA A 303 6.46 -18.64 11.82
C ALA A 303 6.52 -17.18 11.31
N GLY A 304 7.34 -16.91 10.30
CA GLY A 304 7.56 -15.57 9.75
C GLY A 304 8.67 -14.77 10.44
N GLY A 305 9.43 -15.38 11.36
CA GLY A 305 10.57 -14.77 12.03
C GLY A 305 11.68 -14.45 11.02
N GLN A 306 11.87 -13.16 10.77
CA GLN A 306 12.92 -12.62 9.90
C GLN A 306 13.07 -11.11 10.12
N LEU A 307 14.23 -10.57 9.73
CA LEU A 307 14.54 -9.15 9.83
C LEU A 307 15.07 -8.64 8.49
N VAL A 308 14.47 -7.57 7.97
CA VAL A 308 14.84 -6.97 6.69
C VAL A 308 15.79 -5.80 6.92
N ASP A 309 16.89 -5.77 6.20
CA ASP A 309 17.94 -4.76 6.25
C ASP A 309 18.05 -4.06 4.89
N GLN A 310 17.65 -2.80 4.84
CA GLN A 310 17.67 -1.98 3.63
C GLN A 310 18.59 -0.77 3.80
N ARG A 311 19.17 -0.24 2.72
CA ARG A 311 19.94 1.01 2.76
C ARG A 311 19.04 2.15 3.26
N LEU A 312 19.57 2.98 4.16
CA LEU A 312 18.91 4.23 4.50
C LEU A 312 19.15 5.24 3.39
N LEU A 313 18.08 5.64 2.70
CA LEU A 313 18.12 6.65 1.65
C LEU A 313 17.96 8.03 2.30
N PRO A 314 18.99 8.88 2.28
CA PRO A 314 19.00 10.09 3.09
C PRO A 314 18.05 11.18 2.59
N ARG A 315 17.53 11.07 1.35
CA ARG A 315 16.52 12.00 0.80
C ARG A 315 15.10 11.69 1.27
N ILE A 316 14.91 10.74 2.20
CA ILE A 316 13.60 10.47 2.82
C ILE A 316 13.01 11.70 3.53
N ASP A 317 13.86 12.64 3.95
CA ASP A 317 13.46 13.95 4.48
C ASP A 317 12.75 14.86 3.45
N GLU A 318 12.95 14.61 2.15
CA GLU A 318 12.20 15.28 1.08
C GLU A 318 10.76 14.77 0.99
N GLY A 319 10.46 13.64 1.61
CA GLY A 319 9.14 12.99 1.63
C GLY A 319 9.04 11.81 0.67
N GLU A 320 8.08 10.93 0.97
CA GLU A 320 7.81 9.73 0.18
C GLU A 320 6.80 10.04 -0.94
N VAL A 321 6.88 9.31 -2.05
CA VAL A 321 5.94 9.39 -3.17
C VAL A 321 5.11 8.12 -3.20
N ARG A 322 3.85 8.21 -2.80
CA ARG A 322 2.89 7.12 -2.92
C ARG A 322 2.31 7.09 -4.33
N VAL A 323 2.60 6.05 -5.08
CA VAL A 323 1.94 5.75 -6.36
C VAL A 323 0.72 4.89 -6.06
N LEU A 324 -0.47 5.42 -6.36
CA LEU A 324 -1.76 4.80 -6.10
C LEU A 324 -2.25 4.05 -7.34
N MET A 325 -2.43 2.74 -7.21
CA MET A 325 -2.70 1.83 -8.31
C MET A 325 -4.07 1.17 -8.16
N ALA A 326 -4.78 1.00 -9.29
CA ALA A 326 -5.89 0.08 -9.42
C ALA A 326 -5.58 -0.95 -10.51
N GLY A 327 -5.46 -2.22 -10.13
CA GLY A 327 -4.90 -3.24 -11.03
C GLY A 327 -3.52 -2.82 -11.53
N ASP A 328 -3.35 -2.71 -12.84
CA ASP A 328 -2.11 -2.27 -13.51
C ASP A 328 -2.06 -0.76 -13.81
N THR A 329 -3.07 0.02 -13.40
CA THR A 329 -3.22 1.41 -13.82
C THR A 329 -2.96 2.38 -12.66
N CYS A 330 -2.05 3.33 -12.85
CA CYS A 330 -1.80 4.40 -11.89
C CYS A 330 -2.92 5.44 -11.94
N GLN A 331 -3.58 5.68 -10.80
CA GLN A 331 -4.55 6.76 -10.65
C GLN A 331 -3.85 8.10 -10.40
N MET A 332 -2.87 8.12 -9.48
CA MET A 332 -2.18 9.34 -9.08
C MET A 332 -0.88 9.05 -8.33
N ALA A 333 0.03 10.02 -8.34
CA ALA A 333 1.17 10.07 -7.42
C ALA A 333 0.89 11.10 -6.32
N ILE A 334 1.19 10.74 -5.07
CA ILE A 334 0.95 11.55 -3.89
C ILE A 334 2.28 11.73 -3.17
N HIS A 335 2.83 12.94 -3.22
CA HIS A 335 4.01 13.29 -2.44
C HIS A 335 3.60 13.63 -1.01
N LYS A 336 4.16 12.90 -0.05
CA LYS A 336 3.90 13.02 1.39
C LYS A 336 5.17 13.55 2.06
N LYS A 337 5.18 14.84 2.37
CA LYS A 337 6.31 15.46 3.06
C LYS A 337 6.05 15.55 4.55
N PRO A 338 6.86 14.90 5.41
CA PRO A 338 6.72 15.01 6.87
C PRO A 338 6.72 16.46 7.34
N LEU A 339 5.84 16.79 8.30
CA LEU A 339 5.82 18.11 8.96
C LEU A 339 6.93 18.26 10.02
N GLY A 340 7.55 17.14 10.42
CA GLY A 340 8.70 17.06 11.32
C GLY A 340 9.26 15.63 11.34
N GLY A 341 10.53 15.47 11.72
CA GLY A 341 11.21 14.17 11.68
C GLY A 341 11.48 13.66 10.25
N LEU A 342 11.73 12.35 10.13
CA LEU A 342 11.94 11.67 8.85
C LEU A 342 10.75 10.78 8.44
N SER A 343 9.81 10.56 9.36
CA SER A 343 8.67 9.67 9.16
C SER A 343 7.41 10.43 8.73
N ALA A 344 6.77 9.98 7.65
CA ALA A 344 5.43 10.42 7.25
C ALA A 344 4.30 9.61 7.92
N VAL A 345 4.65 8.70 8.84
CA VAL A 345 3.70 7.83 9.54
C VAL A 345 2.70 8.66 10.36
N GLY A 346 1.46 8.17 10.46
CA GLY A 346 0.41 8.80 11.28
C GLY A 346 -0.25 10.04 10.65
N GLY A 347 0.10 10.40 9.42
CA GLY A 347 -0.60 11.44 8.66
C GLY A 347 -0.11 12.87 8.93
N ASN A 348 0.96 13.04 9.69
CA ASN A 348 1.62 14.33 9.95
C ASN A 348 2.46 14.79 8.75
N SER A 349 1.82 15.03 7.61
CA SER A 349 2.48 15.36 6.36
C SER A 349 1.72 16.40 5.55
N VAL A 350 2.46 17.16 4.75
CA VAL A 350 1.92 17.95 3.64
C VAL A 350 1.78 17.04 2.43
N TYR A 351 0.60 17.04 1.82
CA TYR A 351 0.30 16.23 0.65
C TYR A 351 0.27 17.09 -0.61
N THR A 352 0.99 16.66 -1.64
CA THR A 352 0.89 17.23 -2.99
C THR A 352 0.51 16.12 -3.98
N TYR A 353 -0.46 16.40 -4.84
CA TYR A 353 -1.05 15.42 -5.75
C TYR A 353 -0.62 15.70 -7.18
N TYR A 354 -0.27 14.65 -7.91
CA TYR A 354 0.20 14.71 -9.30
C TYR A 354 -0.56 13.69 -10.14
N GLU A 355 -0.97 14.12 -11.33
CA GLU A 355 -1.50 13.20 -12.34
C GLU A 355 -0.37 12.32 -12.89
N PRO A 356 -0.67 11.09 -13.36
CA PRO A 356 0.35 10.21 -13.92
C PRO A 356 1.13 10.80 -15.11
N THR A 357 0.55 11.80 -15.78
CA THR A 357 1.12 12.51 -16.92
C THR A 357 1.98 13.71 -16.54
N ASP A 358 1.98 14.14 -15.27
CA ASP A 358 2.76 15.29 -14.81
C ASP A 358 4.26 15.01 -14.88
N ALA A 359 5.02 16.01 -15.34
CA ALA A 359 6.46 15.86 -15.55
C ALA A 359 7.23 15.41 -14.29
N LYS A 360 6.80 15.87 -13.10
CA LYS A 360 7.49 15.64 -11.82
C LYS A 360 7.67 14.16 -11.46
N TYR A 361 6.73 13.27 -11.84
CA TYR A 361 6.79 11.84 -11.50
C TYR A 361 6.50 10.90 -12.68
N LYS A 362 6.36 11.41 -13.90
CA LYS A 362 6.13 10.60 -15.10
C LYS A 362 7.19 9.50 -15.28
N GLY A 363 8.46 9.81 -15.06
CA GLY A 363 9.57 8.84 -15.18
C GLY A 363 9.49 7.72 -14.13
N LEU A 364 9.12 8.06 -12.89
CA LEU A 364 8.88 7.08 -11.81
C LEU A 364 7.75 6.12 -12.18
N ILE A 365 6.63 6.66 -12.65
CA ILE A 365 5.45 5.86 -13.01
C ILE A 365 5.75 4.96 -14.21
N GLN A 366 6.48 5.46 -15.22
CA GLN A 366 6.89 4.64 -16.35
C GLN A 366 7.76 3.45 -15.93
N LYS A 367 8.73 3.67 -15.04
CA LYS A 367 9.56 2.57 -14.50
C LYS A 367 8.73 1.52 -13.76
N LEU A 368 7.70 1.93 -13.01
CA LEU A 368 6.76 0.98 -12.39
C LEU A 368 6.00 0.19 -13.45
N TYR A 369 5.51 0.82 -14.52
CA TYR A 369 4.85 0.11 -15.61
C TYR A 369 5.79 -0.89 -16.31
N ASP A 370 7.07 -0.56 -16.45
CA ASP A 370 8.07 -1.46 -17.01
C ASP A 370 8.33 -2.66 -16.07
N ASP A 371 8.22 -2.47 -14.75
CA ASP A 371 8.37 -3.52 -13.75
C ASP A 371 7.14 -4.44 -13.62
N ILE A 372 5.92 -3.93 -13.82
CA ILE A 372 4.66 -4.67 -13.61
C ILE A 372 4.65 -6.09 -14.19
N PRO A 373 5.09 -6.34 -15.45
CA PRO A 373 5.11 -7.68 -16.03
C PRO A 373 5.94 -8.70 -15.23
N THR A 374 6.94 -8.23 -14.48
CA THR A 374 7.89 -9.06 -13.72
C THR A 374 7.78 -8.91 -12.21
N LEU A 375 6.96 -7.97 -11.72
CA LEU A 375 6.79 -7.68 -10.31
C LEU A 375 6.30 -8.91 -9.52
N LEU A 376 5.11 -9.44 -9.84
CA LEU A 376 4.59 -10.62 -9.15
C LEU A 376 5.47 -11.87 -9.34
N PRO A 377 6.01 -12.19 -10.53
CA PRO A 377 6.99 -13.25 -10.68
C PRO A 377 8.21 -13.12 -9.77
N SER A 378 8.78 -11.92 -9.63
CA SER A 378 9.93 -11.66 -8.75
C SER A 378 9.59 -11.90 -7.27
N LEU A 379 8.34 -11.68 -6.89
CA LEU A 379 7.82 -11.95 -5.55
C LEU A 379 7.48 -13.43 -5.29
N GLY A 380 7.59 -14.31 -6.31
CA GLY A 380 7.13 -15.70 -6.23
C GLY A 380 5.60 -15.84 -6.38
N LEU A 381 4.93 -14.82 -6.90
CA LEU A 381 3.48 -14.71 -7.05
C LEU A 381 3.05 -14.83 -8.52
N ALA A 382 3.83 -15.52 -9.36
CA ALA A 382 3.48 -15.73 -10.77
C ALA A 382 2.11 -16.41 -10.89
N GLY A 383 1.21 -15.82 -11.68
CA GLY A 383 -0.15 -16.31 -11.89
C GLY A 383 -1.21 -15.71 -10.96
N GLU A 384 -0.82 -15.08 -9.85
CA GLU A 384 -1.75 -14.27 -9.04
C GLU A 384 -2.14 -13.00 -9.81
N PRO A 385 -3.38 -12.50 -9.65
CA PRO A 385 -3.73 -11.18 -10.16
C PRO A 385 -3.05 -10.08 -9.34
N LEU A 386 -2.75 -8.94 -9.97
CA LEU A 386 -2.43 -7.72 -9.21
C LEU A 386 -3.58 -7.39 -8.24
N PRO A 387 -3.30 -6.72 -7.10
CA PRO A 387 -4.36 -6.21 -6.25
C PRO A 387 -5.28 -5.25 -7.02
N LEU A 388 -6.58 -5.27 -6.73
CA LEU A 388 -7.51 -4.32 -7.32
C LEU A 388 -7.24 -2.89 -6.86
N LEU A 389 -6.73 -2.72 -5.64
CA LEU A 389 -6.29 -1.45 -5.08
C LEU A 389 -5.00 -1.69 -4.29
N TRP A 390 -3.93 -0.99 -4.64
CA TRP A 390 -2.65 -1.08 -3.96
C TRP A 390 -1.83 0.20 -4.11
N THR A 391 -0.76 0.31 -3.32
CA THR A 391 0.20 1.41 -3.43
C THR A 391 1.64 0.92 -3.39
N CYS A 392 2.51 1.72 -4.01
CA CYS A 392 3.95 1.67 -3.84
C CYS A 392 4.38 2.98 -3.20
N ASP A 393 5.03 2.92 -2.04
CA ASP A 393 5.53 4.12 -1.37
C ASP A 393 7.03 4.22 -1.66
N TYR A 394 7.41 5.20 -2.48
CA TYR A 394 8.76 5.40 -2.99
C TYR A 394 9.53 6.43 -2.18
N ILE A 395 10.83 6.19 -2.02
CA ILE A 395 11.78 7.10 -1.41
C ILE A 395 12.72 7.62 -2.52
N PRO A 396 12.91 8.94 -2.65
CA PRO A 396 13.86 9.49 -3.62
C PRO A 396 15.30 9.13 -3.23
N LYS A 397 16.15 8.98 -4.24
CA LYS A 397 17.60 8.82 -4.07
C LYS A 397 18.35 9.44 -5.26
N ASN A 398 19.60 9.79 -5.02
CA ASN A 398 20.51 10.07 -6.12
C ASN A 398 20.91 8.75 -6.79
N PRO A 399 21.24 8.76 -8.09
CA PRO A 399 21.91 7.63 -8.72
C PRO A 399 23.15 7.21 -7.93
N ASP A 400 23.43 5.90 -7.88
CA ASP A 400 24.61 5.40 -7.15
C ASP A 400 25.92 5.94 -7.76
N SER A 401 25.88 6.38 -9.03
CA SER A 401 26.97 7.05 -9.73
C SER A 401 27.02 8.57 -9.54
N TRP A 402 26.18 9.16 -8.70
CA TRP A 402 26.14 10.62 -8.49
C TRP A 402 27.40 11.13 -7.78
N GLU A 403 28.20 11.95 -8.46
CA GLU A 403 29.53 12.37 -8.00
C GLU A 403 29.54 13.05 -6.62
N LYS A 404 28.49 13.82 -6.30
CA LYS A 404 28.37 14.52 -5.01
C LYS A 404 27.85 13.63 -3.87
N GLY A 405 27.58 12.35 -4.16
CA GLY A 405 27.17 11.35 -3.19
C GLY A 405 25.67 11.37 -2.82
N PRO A 406 25.23 10.43 -1.96
CA PRO A 406 23.81 10.19 -1.71
C PRO A 406 23.12 11.31 -0.93
N TYR A 407 23.88 12.15 -0.21
CA TYR A 407 23.35 13.25 0.59
C TYR A 407 23.17 14.55 -0.18
N ASP A 408 23.71 14.66 -1.40
CA ASP A 408 23.56 15.87 -2.20
C ASP A 408 22.10 16.10 -2.60
N ARG A 409 21.67 17.37 -2.53
CA ARG A 409 20.29 17.79 -2.84
C ARG A 409 20.17 18.52 -4.19
N SER A 410 21.25 18.52 -4.98
CA SER A 410 21.30 19.19 -6.29
C SER A 410 21.05 18.25 -7.46
N CYS A 411 20.82 16.96 -7.21
CA CYS A 411 20.39 16.01 -8.24
C CYS A 411 19.04 16.47 -8.83
N PRO A 412 18.97 16.75 -10.14
CA PRO A 412 17.75 17.23 -10.76
C PRO A 412 16.68 16.13 -10.81
N ASP A 413 15.42 16.53 -11.00
CA ASP A 413 14.27 15.61 -11.01
C ASP A 413 14.37 14.55 -12.11
N ASP A 414 14.93 14.90 -13.27
CA ASP A 414 15.11 13.99 -14.41
C ASP A 414 16.19 12.92 -14.21
N GLN A 415 17.06 13.11 -13.21
CA GLN A 415 18.07 12.12 -12.79
C GLN A 415 17.76 11.49 -11.44
N THR A 416 16.79 12.03 -10.69
CA THR A 416 16.40 11.46 -9.39
C THR A 416 15.83 10.06 -9.59
N GLU A 417 16.37 9.10 -8.84
CA GLU A 417 15.89 7.73 -8.78
C GLU A 417 14.92 7.56 -7.61
N TYR A 418 14.13 6.50 -7.66
CA TYR A 418 13.13 6.21 -6.66
C TYR A 418 13.11 4.71 -6.38
N THR A 419 13.10 4.36 -5.11
CA THR A 419 13.07 2.97 -4.65
C THR A 419 11.84 2.76 -3.77
N VAL A 420 11.20 1.61 -3.87
CA VAL A 420 10.06 1.25 -3.01
C VAL A 420 10.55 0.97 -1.58
N GLY A 421 9.96 1.68 -0.61
CA GLY A 421 10.12 1.42 0.81
C GLY A 421 9.05 0.48 1.39
N GLU A 422 7.88 0.40 0.73
CA GLU A 422 6.75 -0.45 1.10
C GLU A 422 5.74 -0.62 -0.05
N PHE A 423 5.12 -1.81 -0.14
CA PHE A 423 3.86 -2.01 -0.84
C PHE A 423 2.69 -2.10 0.14
N ASN A 424 1.58 -1.45 -0.17
CA ASN A 424 0.32 -1.61 0.56
C ASN A 424 -0.69 -2.29 -0.37
N CYS A 425 -1.02 -3.55 -0.12
CA CYS A 425 -1.87 -4.36 -1.00
C CYS A 425 -3.13 -4.92 -0.32
N SER A 426 -3.37 -4.58 0.95
CA SER A 426 -4.49 -5.08 1.74
C SER A 426 -5.22 -3.90 2.37
N CYS A 427 -6.51 -3.76 2.07
CA CYS A 427 -7.38 -2.73 2.66
C CYS A 427 -6.79 -1.31 2.64
N VAL A 428 -6.15 -0.94 1.53
CA VAL A 428 -5.72 0.44 1.29
C VAL A 428 -6.92 1.37 1.43
N GLY A 429 -6.78 2.39 2.29
CA GLY A 429 -7.81 3.39 2.52
C GLY A 429 -7.91 4.38 1.36
N ILE A 430 -9.14 4.76 1.03
CA ILE A 430 -9.42 5.84 0.08
C ILE A 430 -9.58 7.12 0.90
N SER A 431 -8.52 7.93 0.95
CA SER A 431 -8.30 8.95 1.98
C SER A 431 -9.49 9.88 2.23
N LYS A 432 -10.17 10.36 1.18
CA LYS A 432 -11.29 11.29 1.37
C LYS A 432 -12.54 10.64 1.96
N PHE A 433 -12.73 9.34 1.78
CA PHE A 433 -13.78 8.60 2.48
C PHE A 433 -13.41 8.26 3.93
N GLN A 434 -12.12 8.29 4.30
CA GLN A 434 -11.69 8.04 5.69
C GLN A 434 -12.09 9.16 6.65
N ALA A 435 -12.49 10.33 6.16
CA ALA A 435 -12.97 11.46 6.97
C ALA A 435 -14.24 11.13 7.79
N VAL A 436 -14.91 10.01 7.50
CA VAL A 436 -16.13 9.55 8.19
C VAL A 436 -15.94 8.23 8.95
N CYS A 437 -14.69 7.79 9.16
CA CYS A 437 -14.35 6.62 9.96
C CYS A 437 -14.69 6.80 11.46
N GLY A 438 -15.08 5.70 12.12
CA GLY A 438 -15.05 5.54 13.58
C GLY A 438 -16.07 6.33 14.38
N GLY A 439 -16.95 7.10 13.71
CA GLY A 439 -17.90 8.00 14.36
C GLY A 439 -19.34 7.84 13.87
N GLU A 440 -20.13 8.89 14.11
CA GLU A 440 -21.54 8.99 13.71
C GLU A 440 -21.71 9.47 12.25
N LYS A 441 -20.62 9.96 11.64
CA LYS A 441 -20.61 10.44 10.26
C LYS A 441 -20.81 9.30 9.26
N THR A 442 -21.42 9.65 8.15
CA THR A 442 -21.77 8.77 7.04
C THR A 442 -21.21 9.33 5.73
N LEU A 443 -21.34 8.59 4.62
CA LEU A 443 -20.95 9.10 3.30
C LEU A 443 -21.62 10.43 2.91
N ALA A 444 -22.79 10.73 3.48
CA ALA A 444 -23.47 12.00 3.26
C ALA A 444 -22.71 13.21 3.85
N ASP A 445 -21.85 12.98 4.84
CA ASP A 445 -21.06 14.01 5.52
C ASP A 445 -19.74 14.32 4.80
N VAL A 446 -19.38 13.53 3.78
CA VAL A 446 -18.24 13.85 2.90
C VAL A 446 -18.64 15.06 2.05
N PRO A 447 -17.78 16.09 1.88
CA PRO A 447 -18.04 17.15 0.91
C PRO A 447 -18.17 16.60 -0.52
N ASP A 448 -19.02 17.19 -1.35
CA ASP A 448 -19.24 16.69 -2.72
C ASP A 448 -17.95 16.69 -3.55
N GLU A 449 -17.14 17.75 -3.42
CA GLU A 449 -15.82 17.84 -4.07
C GLU A 449 -14.93 16.65 -3.71
N ASP A 450 -14.89 16.31 -2.42
CA ASP A 450 -14.07 15.23 -1.91
C ASP A 450 -14.55 13.85 -2.33
N TYR A 451 -15.87 13.66 -2.32
CA TYR A 451 -16.47 12.41 -2.77
C TYR A 451 -16.24 12.18 -4.25
N PHE A 452 -16.46 13.20 -5.08
CA PHE A 452 -16.31 13.07 -6.52
C PHE A 452 -14.86 12.96 -6.97
N ASP A 453 -13.92 13.44 -6.15
CA ASP A 453 -12.49 13.21 -6.33
C ASP A 453 -12.12 11.76 -5.96
N ALA A 454 -12.52 11.27 -4.78
CA ALA A 454 -12.29 9.88 -4.38
C ALA A 454 -13.02 8.85 -5.25
N GLU A 455 -14.19 9.21 -5.78
CA GLU A 455 -14.96 8.39 -6.73
C GLU A 455 -14.15 8.08 -7.99
N ARG A 456 -13.22 8.95 -8.41
CA ARG A 456 -12.37 8.67 -9.59
C ARG A 456 -11.56 7.39 -9.41
N LEU A 457 -11.06 7.14 -8.20
CA LEU A 457 -10.33 5.90 -7.89
C LEU A 457 -11.28 4.70 -7.85
N THR A 458 -12.44 4.82 -7.20
CA THR A 458 -13.38 3.69 -7.14
C THR A 458 -13.97 3.37 -8.51
N ASP A 459 -14.23 4.37 -9.35
CA ASP A 459 -14.62 4.20 -10.75
C ASP A 459 -13.55 3.41 -11.52
N LEU A 460 -12.28 3.79 -11.37
CA LEU A 460 -11.17 3.06 -11.97
C LEU A 460 -11.12 1.61 -11.44
N MET A 461 -11.27 1.38 -10.14
CA MET A 461 -11.39 0.02 -9.58
C MET A 461 -12.57 -0.74 -10.21
N GLY A 462 -13.71 -0.07 -10.42
CA GLY A 462 -14.88 -0.61 -11.10
C GLY A 462 -14.52 -1.18 -12.48
N VAL A 463 -13.91 -0.34 -13.31
CA VAL A 463 -13.45 -0.69 -14.66
C VAL A 463 -12.42 -1.82 -14.60
N LYS A 464 -11.38 -1.69 -13.78
CA LYS A 464 -10.29 -2.68 -13.67
C LYS A 464 -10.79 -4.04 -13.20
N ALA A 465 -11.75 -4.10 -12.28
CA ALA A 465 -12.30 -5.38 -11.85
C ALA A 465 -12.97 -6.14 -13.00
N ILE A 466 -13.74 -5.45 -13.85
CA ILE A 466 -14.39 -6.04 -15.02
C ILE A 466 -13.36 -6.47 -16.07
N GLU A 467 -12.36 -5.63 -16.36
CA GLU A 467 -11.26 -5.98 -17.28
C GLU A 467 -10.46 -7.21 -16.81
N MET A 468 -10.17 -7.29 -15.51
CA MET A 468 -9.43 -8.41 -14.94
C MET A 468 -10.26 -9.70 -14.96
N LEU A 469 -11.56 -9.63 -14.69
CA LEU A 469 -12.49 -10.75 -14.87
C LEU A 469 -12.55 -11.21 -16.33
N ASP A 470 -12.63 -10.26 -17.28
CA ASP A 470 -12.59 -10.56 -18.71
C ASP A 470 -11.28 -11.25 -19.11
N ALA A 471 -10.15 -10.79 -18.60
CA ALA A 471 -8.86 -11.40 -18.85
C ALA A 471 -8.75 -12.82 -18.23
N ALA A 472 -9.28 -13.01 -17.02
CA ALA A 472 -9.29 -14.32 -16.36
C ALA A 472 -10.15 -15.35 -17.12
N LYS A 473 -11.36 -14.95 -17.55
CA LYS A 473 -12.27 -15.83 -18.32
C LYS A 473 -11.75 -16.18 -19.72
N LYS A 474 -10.88 -15.35 -20.31
CA LYS A 474 -10.21 -15.67 -21.59
C LYS A 474 -9.08 -16.70 -21.45
N LYS A 475 -8.54 -16.87 -20.24
CA LYS A 475 -7.44 -17.81 -19.94
C LYS A 475 -7.92 -19.16 -19.42
N ALA A 476 -9.10 -19.20 -18.79
CA ALA A 476 -9.80 -20.41 -18.37
C ALA A 476 -10.45 -21.11 -19.58
#